data_AF-A0A5C7PKU0-F1
#
_entry.id   AF-A0A5C7PKU0-F1
#
_cell.length_a   1.000
_cell.length_b   1.000
_cell.length_c   1.000
_cell.angle_alpha   90.00
_cell.angle_beta   90.00
_cell.angle_gamma   90.00
#
_symmetry.space_group_name_H-M   'P 1'
#
loop_
_entity.id
_entity.type
_entity.pdbx_description
1 polymer ?
#
loop_
_entity_poly.entity_id
_entity_poly.type
_entity_poly.pdbx_seq_one_letter_code
_entity_poly.pdbx_strand_id
1 'polypeptide(L)'
;MPPAITREIVVAVPDEDHLGPKMLALNLRQRAFVTACLDLGRVDNKRAAAMAGFSGNDNTLAVTGHRLAHTLAIQEAMHEEAGRRLNSAKVMAVSELIHLAQTASQDKDRLKAISMILNRTGMHETSEHKVVTRDESKTEEAMIERIQKLAGELGLDATKLLGNRAAPVETIDAEFTEVSADDDLFAPITEGEAHDQS
;
A
#
# COMPACT_ATOMS: atom_id res chain seq x y z
N MET A 1 23.53 53.74 1.98
CA MET A 1 23.53 52.26 2.12
C MET A 1 22.93 51.96 3.50
N PRO A 2 21.72 51.38 3.59
CA PRO A 2 21.13 51.08 4.89
C PRO A 2 21.98 50.01 5.61
N PRO A 3 22.14 50.08 6.94
CA PRO A 3 22.96 49.14 7.68
C PRO A 3 22.37 47.73 7.57
N ALA A 4 23.22 46.75 7.27
CA ALA A 4 22.84 45.35 7.31
C ALA A 4 22.50 44.99 8.77
N ILE A 5 21.21 44.85 9.06
CA ILE A 5 20.74 44.43 10.39
C ILE A 5 21.09 42.95 10.53
N THR A 6 22.25 42.63 11.10
CA THR A 6 22.51 41.29 11.65
C THR A 6 21.52 41.06 12.78
N ARG A 7 20.45 40.30 12.51
CA ARG A 7 19.50 39.87 13.54
C ARG A 7 20.03 38.60 14.21
N GLU A 8 19.98 38.59 15.53
CA GLU A 8 20.24 37.41 16.34
C GLU A 8 19.23 36.31 16.02
N ILE A 9 19.64 35.06 16.21
CA ILE A 9 18.74 33.91 16.08
C ILE A 9 17.74 33.99 17.24
N VAL A 10 16.45 34.02 16.91
CA VAL A 10 15.36 34.17 17.90
C VAL A 10 14.77 32.81 18.29
N VAL A 11 15.06 31.75 17.53
CA VAL A 11 14.57 30.39 17.81
C VAL A 11 15.58 29.62 18.64
N ALA A 12 15.09 28.95 19.69
CA ALA A 12 15.89 28.00 20.47
C ALA A 12 16.20 26.78 19.61
N VAL A 13 17.45 26.66 19.16
CA VAL A 13 17.95 25.44 18.51
C VAL A 13 18.27 24.42 19.60
N PRO A 14 17.76 23.18 19.53
CA PRO A 14 18.11 22.14 20.49
C PRO A 14 19.63 21.87 20.53
N ASP A 15 20.13 21.43 21.69
CA ASP A 15 21.52 21.03 21.86
C ASP A 15 21.93 19.94 20.87
N GLU A 16 23.20 19.98 20.42
CA GLU A 16 23.71 19.12 19.35
C GLU A 16 23.53 17.62 19.66
N ASP A 17 23.66 17.23 20.93
CA ASP A 17 23.52 15.84 21.40
C ASP A 17 22.14 15.23 21.09
N HIS A 18 21.13 16.06 20.87
CA HIS A 18 19.77 15.62 20.59
C HIS A 18 19.42 15.69 19.11
N LEU A 19 20.27 16.29 18.27
CA LEU A 19 19.99 16.48 16.85
C LEU A 19 20.30 15.20 16.06
N GLY A 20 19.43 14.89 15.11
CA GLY A 20 19.68 13.80 14.17
C GLY A 20 20.76 14.16 13.14
N PRO A 21 21.32 13.15 12.44
CA PRO A 21 22.39 13.35 11.47
C PRO A 21 22.05 14.36 10.36
N LYS A 22 20.78 14.46 9.93
CA LYS A 22 20.39 15.42 8.89
C LYS A 22 20.38 16.86 9.43
N MET A 23 19.94 17.07 10.66
CA MET A 23 20.05 18.37 11.33
C MET A 23 21.51 18.76 11.57
N LEU A 24 22.36 17.82 11.98
CA LEU A 24 23.79 18.08 12.23
C LEU A 24 24.56 18.46 10.96
N ALA A 25 24.16 17.94 9.79
CA ALA A 25 24.77 18.30 8.50
C ALA A 25 24.53 19.76 8.09
N LEU A 26 23.56 20.44 8.70
CA LEU A 26 23.22 21.83 8.42
C LEU A 26 24.04 22.80 9.28
N ASN A 27 24.23 24.04 8.79
CA ASN A 27 24.79 25.11 9.62
C ASN A 27 23.77 25.62 10.67
N LEU A 28 24.25 26.37 11.67
CA LEU A 28 23.42 26.84 12.79
C LEU A 28 22.16 27.62 12.34
N ARG A 29 22.27 28.50 11.33
CA ARG A 29 21.14 29.28 10.82
C ARG A 29 20.13 28.40 10.06
N GLN A 30 20.61 27.40 9.34
CA GLN A 30 19.75 26.42 8.67
C GLN A 30 19.01 25.54 9.69
N ARG A 31 19.68 25.11 10.77
CA ARG A 31 19.05 24.39 11.90
C ARG A 31 17.96 25.25 12.57
N ALA A 32 18.25 26.53 12.81
CA ALA A 32 17.28 27.49 13.34
C ALA A 32 16.10 27.68 12.38
N PHE A 33 16.34 27.69 11.06
CA PHE A 33 15.27 27.77 10.06
C PHE A 33 14.36 26.55 10.10
N VAL A 34 14.92 25.33 10.16
CA VAL A 34 14.14 24.09 10.29
C VAL A 34 13.27 24.13 11.56
N THR A 35 13.87 24.52 12.68
CA THR A 35 13.16 24.64 13.97
C THR A 35 12.02 25.65 13.88
N ALA A 36 12.30 26.84 13.33
CA ALA A 36 11.30 27.89 13.11
C ALA A 36 10.15 27.43 12.21
N CYS A 37 10.47 26.70 11.13
CA CYS A 37 9.45 26.14 10.23
C CYS A 37 8.52 25.16 10.95
N LEU A 38 9.06 24.30 11.82
CA LEU A 38 8.26 23.33 12.57
C LEU A 38 7.39 23.99 13.63
N ASP A 39 7.90 25.02 14.31
CA ASP A 39 7.15 25.77 15.32
C ASP A 39 6.02 26.61 14.68
N LEU A 40 6.23 27.13 13.47
CA LEU A 40 5.24 27.89 12.70
C LEU A 40 4.32 27.02 11.82
N GLY A 41 4.53 25.70 11.77
CA GLY A 41 3.75 24.80 10.91
C GLY A 41 3.96 25.02 9.40
N ARG A 42 5.11 25.54 8.98
CA ARG A 42 5.51 25.78 7.57
C ARG A 42 4.60 26.75 6.79
N VAL A 43 3.82 27.58 7.49
CA VAL A 43 2.91 28.55 6.83
C VAL A 43 3.64 29.82 6.37
N ASP A 44 4.70 30.23 7.09
CA ASP A 44 5.40 31.49 6.84
C ASP A 44 6.92 31.32 6.78
N ASN A 45 7.43 31.02 5.58
CA ASN A 45 8.87 30.86 5.33
C ASN A 45 9.65 32.18 5.49
N LYS A 46 9.01 33.34 5.26
CA LYS A 46 9.64 34.65 5.44
C LYS A 46 9.95 34.86 6.92
N ARG A 47 8.95 34.63 7.78
CA ARG A 47 9.09 34.71 9.23
C ARG A 47 10.06 33.67 9.76
N ALA A 48 10.03 32.43 9.27
CA ALA A 48 11.00 31.41 9.65
C ALA A 48 12.45 31.83 9.32
N ALA A 49 12.69 32.41 8.13
CA ALA A 49 14.00 32.95 7.76
C ALA A 49 14.43 34.12 8.67
N ALA A 50 13.50 35.02 9.00
CA ALA A 50 13.78 36.11 9.93
C ALA A 50 14.14 35.61 11.34
N MET A 51 13.40 34.63 11.86
CA MET A 51 13.64 34.04 13.18
C MET A 51 14.94 33.23 13.24
N ALA A 52 15.38 32.68 12.11
CA ALA A 52 16.66 31.99 11.95
C ALA A 52 17.88 32.93 11.82
N GLY A 53 17.69 34.25 11.96
CA GLY A 53 18.77 35.23 11.91
C GLY A 53 19.24 35.59 10.50
N PHE A 54 18.46 35.31 9.46
CA PHE A 54 18.72 35.87 8.13
C PHE A 54 18.33 37.36 8.10
N SER A 55 19.11 38.15 7.37
CA SER A 55 18.97 39.61 7.27
C SER A 55 18.57 40.03 5.86
N GLY A 56 17.79 41.10 5.75
CA GLY A 56 17.40 41.70 4.47
C GLY A 56 16.09 42.47 4.56
N ASN A 57 15.66 43.03 3.44
CA ASN A 57 14.28 43.54 3.32
C ASN A 57 13.29 42.38 3.19
N ASP A 58 11.99 42.70 3.26
CA ASP A 58 10.91 41.70 3.20
C ASP A 58 11.01 40.77 1.98
N ASN A 59 11.33 41.31 0.81
CA ASN A 59 11.50 40.52 -0.41
C ASN A 59 12.70 39.57 -0.33
N THR A 60 13.81 40.03 0.24
CA THR A 60 15.02 39.22 0.44
C THR A 60 14.76 38.05 1.37
N LEU A 61 14.03 38.29 2.46
CA LEU A 61 13.66 37.25 3.42
C LEU A 61 12.66 36.26 2.82
N ALA A 62 11.70 36.73 2.04
CA ALA A 62 10.75 35.86 1.34
C ALA A 62 11.44 34.93 0.34
N VAL A 63 12.34 35.47 -0.48
CA VAL A 63 13.14 34.68 -1.45
C VAL A 63 14.06 33.70 -0.73
N THR A 64 14.73 34.15 0.34
CA THR A 64 15.64 33.30 1.12
C THR A 64 14.88 32.14 1.77
N GLY A 65 13.76 32.42 2.44
CA GLY A 65 12.92 31.41 3.06
C GLY A 65 12.35 30.43 2.04
N HIS A 66 11.88 30.93 0.89
CA HIS A 66 11.40 30.07 -0.20
C HIS A 66 12.51 29.14 -0.72
N ARG A 67 13.71 29.66 -0.99
CA ARG A 67 14.84 28.84 -1.45
C ARG A 67 15.25 27.78 -0.42
N LEU A 68 15.34 28.14 0.85
CA LEU A 68 15.68 27.20 1.93
C LEU A 68 14.62 26.10 2.05
N ALA A 69 13.33 26.44 2.01
CA ALA A 69 12.22 25.47 2.11
C ALA A 69 12.17 24.44 0.96
N HIS A 70 12.83 24.72 -0.17
CA HIS A 70 12.94 23.84 -1.33
C HIS A 70 14.31 23.14 -1.43
N THR A 71 15.22 23.39 -0.48
CA THR A 71 16.51 22.71 -0.45
C THR A 71 16.34 21.30 0.13
N LEU A 72 16.79 20.27 -0.59
CA LEU A 72 16.62 18.88 -0.18
C LEU A 72 17.16 18.60 1.23
N ALA A 73 18.36 19.09 1.56
CA ALA A 73 18.94 18.92 2.90
C ALA A 73 18.07 19.52 4.03
N ILE A 74 17.38 20.64 3.77
CA ILE A 74 16.46 21.26 4.74
C ILE A 74 15.18 20.43 4.88
N GLN A 75 14.66 19.89 3.78
CA GLN A 75 13.48 19.02 3.80
C GLN A 75 13.77 17.72 4.55
N GLU A 76 14.90 17.08 4.26
CA GLU A 76 15.35 15.87 4.96
C GLU A 76 15.51 16.11 6.46
N ALA A 77 16.15 17.21 6.86
CA ALA A 77 16.27 17.59 8.26
C ALA A 77 14.92 17.88 8.92
N MET A 78 13.99 18.53 8.20
CA MET A 78 12.63 18.79 8.68
C MET A 78 11.83 17.50 8.88
N HIS A 79 11.97 16.53 7.97
CA HIS A 79 11.33 15.21 8.10
C HIS A 79 11.89 14.43 9.30
N GLU A 80 13.20 14.40 9.46
CA GLU A 80 13.87 13.76 10.60
C GLU A 80 13.40 14.37 11.93
N GLU A 81 13.45 15.70 12.03
CA GLU A 81 13.07 16.43 13.23
C GLU A 81 11.57 16.31 13.54
N ALA A 82 10.71 16.38 12.51
CA ALA A 82 9.28 16.12 12.67
C ALA A 82 9.02 14.69 13.17
N GLY A 83 9.74 13.69 12.63
CA GLY A 83 9.68 12.31 13.08
C GLY A 83 10.08 12.16 14.55
N ARG A 84 11.15 12.84 14.97
CA ARG A 84 11.60 12.87 16.37
C ARG A 84 10.53 13.47 17.30
N ARG A 85 9.99 14.64 16.97
CA ARG A 85 8.93 15.31 17.74
C ARG A 85 7.66 14.47 17.81
N LEU A 86 7.27 13.85 16.69
CA LEU A 86 6.13 12.93 16.64
C LEU A 86 6.38 11.72 17.53
N ASN A 87 7.58 11.13 17.51
CA ASN A 87 7.91 9.99 18.37
C ASN A 87 7.74 10.33 19.85
N SER A 88 8.18 11.51 20.31
CA SER A 88 7.91 11.96 21.68
C SER A 88 6.43 12.22 21.94
N ALA A 89 5.71 12.77 20.96
CA ALA A 89 4.27 13.07 21.09
C ALA A 89 3.38 11.82 21.03
N LYS A 90 3.89 10.66 20.60
CA LYS A 90 3.12 9.40 20.52
C LYS A 90 2.52 9.01 21.87
N VAL A 91 3.27 9.17 22.96
CA VAL A 91 2.77 8.82 24.31
C VAL A 91 1.56 9.69 24.68
N MET A 92 1.68 11.01 24.47
CA MET A 92 0.58 11.95 24.69
C MET A 92 -0.62 11.64 23.79
N ALA A 93 -0.38 11.36 22.49
CA ALA A 93 -1.43 11.02 21.55
C ALA A 93 -2.17 9.74 21.94
N VAL A 94 -1.47 8.72 22.46
CA VAL A 94 -2.09 7.49 22.95
C VAL A 94 -2.95 7.77 24.17
N SER A 95 -2.47 8.56 25.14
CA SER A 95 -3.25 8.96 26.31
C SER A 95 -4.53 9.71 25.92
N GLU A 96 -4.44 10.67 25.00
CA GLU A 96 -5.59 11.43 24.54
C GLU A 96 -6.59 10.56 23.78
N LEU A 97 -6.10 9.59 23.01
CA LEU A 97 -6.94 8.68 22.25
C LEU A 97 -7.68 7.67 23.16
N ILE A 98 -7.05 7.21 24.26
CA ILE A 98 -7.72 6.45 25.32
C ILE A 98 -8.77 7.29 26.02
N HIS A 99 -8.43 8.54 26.37
CA HIS A 99 -9.37 9.46 26.99
C HIS A 99 -10.59 9.73 26.09
N LEU A 100 -10.38 9.97 24.79
CA LEU A 100 -11.46 10.14 23.81
C LEU A 100 -12.34 8.88 23.70
N ALA A 101 -11.75 7.69 23.70
CA ALA A 101 -12.50 6.43 23.69
C ALA A 101 -13.39 6.25 24.94
N GLN A 102 -13.05 6.91 26.06
CA GLN A 102 -13.82 6.84 27.30
C GLN A 102 -14.88 7.95 27.41
N THR A 103 -14.58 9.15 26.93
CA THR A 103 -15.37 10.36 27.22
C THR A 103 -16.15 10.92 26.03
N ALA A 104 -15.89 10.47 24.79
CA ALA A 104 -16.59 10.97 23.62
C ALA A 104 -18.12 10.84 23.75
N SER A 105 -18.83 11.95 23.56
CA SER A 105 -20.29 12.00 23.63
C SER A 105 -20.97 11.35 22.42
N GLN A 106 -20.30 11.36 21.26
CA GLN A 106 -20.78 10.71 20.05
C GLN A 106 -20.19 9.30 19.93
N ASP A 107 -21.07 8.30 19.76
CA ASP A 107 -20.66 6.90 19.58
C ASP A 107 -19.76 6.72 18.35
N LYS A 108 -19.96 7.51 17.30
CA LYS A 108 -19.13 7.49 16.10
C LYS A 108 -17.67 7.82 16.40
N ASP A 109 -17.42 8.87 17.17
CA ASP A 109 -16.07 9.29 17.53
C ASP A 109 -15.43 8.30 18.50
N ARG A 110 -16.22 7.74 19.42
CA ARG A 110 -15.80 6.68 20.33
C ARG A 110 -15.38 5.41 19.58
N LEU A 111 -16.21 4.93 18.66
CA LEU A 111 -15.91 3.76 17.82
C LEU A 111 -14.68 3.99 16.96
N LYS A 112 -14.52 5.20 16.41
CA LYS A 112 -13.33 5.57 15.63
C LYS A 112 -12.07 5.55 16.50
N ALA A 113 -12.11 6.10 17.71
CA ALA A 113 -10.99 6.04 18.65
C ALA A 113 -10.64 4.59 19.02
N ILE A 114 -11.62 3.76 19.37
CA ILE A 114 -11.41 2.33 19.68
C ILE A 114 -10.81 1.59 18.50
N SER A 115 -11.36 1.77 17.29
CA SER A 115 -10.81 1.18 16.05
C SER A 115 -9.37 1.63 15.82
N MET A 116 -9.05 2.90 16.09
CA MET A 116 -7.68 3.38 16.00
C MET A 116 -6.77 2.65 17.00
N ILE A 117 -7.18 2.44 18.26
CA ILE A 117 -6.42 1.65 19.25
C ILE A 117 -6.15 0.24 18.74
N LEU A 118 -7.21 -0.48 18.34
CA LEU A 118 -7.12 -1.88 17.89
C LEU A 118 -6.17 -2.04 16.70
N ASN A 119 -6.22 -1.10 15.75
CA ASN A 119 -5.31 -1.08 14.61
C ASN A 119 -3.83 -0.92 14.99
N ARG A 120 -3.53 -0.28 16.14
CA ARG A 120 -2.13 -0.09 16.60
C ARG A 120 -1.68 -1.22 17.54
N THR A 121 -2.59 -1.96 18.16
CA THR A 121 -2.28 -3.13 18.99
C THR A 121 -2.11 -4.43 18.19
N GLY A 122 -2.17 -4.35 16.86
CA GLY A 122 -2.06 -5.50 15.96
C GLY A 122 -3.39 -6.21 15.71
N MET A 123 -4.49 -5.79 16.35
CA MET A 123 -5.85 -6.31 16.12
C MET A 123 -6.53 -5.59 14.95
N HIS A 124 -5.80 -5.36 13.87
CA HIS A 124 -6.33 -4.76 12.66
C HIS A 124 -7.06 -5.82 11.82
N GLU A 125 -8.04 -5.37 11.05
CA GLU A 125 -8.69 -6.22 10.05
C GLU A 125 -7.64 -6.70 9.04
N THR A 126 -7.50 -8.02 8.88
CA THR A 126 -6.55 -8.60 7.93
C THR A 126 -7.14 -8.48 6.54
N SER A 127 -6.54 -7.67 5.67
CA SER A 127 -6.95 -7.58 4.28
C SER A 127 -6.27 -8.67 3.45
N GLU A 128 -7.05 -9.58 2.87
CA GLU A 128 -6.55 -10.56 1.90
C GLU A 128 -6.50 -9.92 0.51
N HIS A 129 -5.28 -9.77 -0.05
CA HIS A 129 -5.12 -9.34 -1.43
C HIS A 129 -5.03 -10.56 -2.36
N LYS A 130 -6.16 -10.97 -2.93
CA LYS A 130 -6.21 -12.07 -3.90
C LYS A 130 -5.85 -11.56 -5.29
N VAL A 131 -4.60 -11.75 -5.71
CA VAL A 131 -4.19 -11.53 -7.10
C VAL A 131 -4.50 -12.78 -7.92
N VAL A 132 -5.57 -12.71 -8.73
CA VAL A 132 -5.87 -13.74 -9.72
C VAL A 132 -5.16 -13.37 -11.03
N THR A 133 -3.99 -13.96 -11.28
CA THR A 133 -3.34 -13.85 -12.58
C THR A 133 -4.02 -14.80 -13.56
N ARG A 134 -4.84 -14.27 -14.47
CA ARG A 134 -5.29 -14.99 -15.67
C ARG A 134 -4.18 -14.86 -16.72
N ASP A 135 -3.41 -15.91 -16.87
CA ASP A 135 -2.33 -15.97 -17.87
C ASP A 135 -2.92 -16.45 -19.20
N GLU A 136 -3.30 -15.51 -20.06
CA GLU A 136 -3.85 -15.80 -21.40
C GLU A 136 -2.82 -16.49 -22.31
N SER A 137 -1.52 -16.45 -21.97
CA SER A 137 -0.47 -17.14 -22.71
C SER A 137 -0.36 -18.64 -22.41
N LYS A 138 -1.12 -19.11 -21.41
CA LYS A 138 -1.24 -20.52 -21.01
C LYS A 138 -2.57 -21.13 -21.45
N THR A 139 -3.34 -20.46 -22.30
CA THR A 139 -4.42 -21.14 -23.01
C THR A 139 -3.82 -22.15 -23.97
N GLU A 140 -4.51 -23.27 -24.18
CA GLU A 140 -4.03 -24.35 -25.04
C GLU A 140 -3.76 -23.86 -26.46
N GLU A 141 -4.60 -22.94 -26.95
CA GLU A 141 -4.48 -22.29 -28.26
C GLU A 141 -3.20 -21.46 -28.38
N ALA A 142 -2.90 -20.59 -27.40
CA ALA A 142 -1.70 -19.76 -27.41
C ALA A 142 -0.40 -20.58 -27.27
N MET A 143 -0.47 -21.71 -26.55
CA MET A 143 0.65 -22.65 -26.45
C MET A 143 0.88 -23.40 -27.76
N ILE A 144 -0.19 -23.83 -28.45
CA ILE A 144 -0.09 -24.50 -29.76
C ILE A 144 0.49 -23.55 -30.81
N GLU A 145 0.02 -22.32 -30.90
CA GLU A 145 0.55 -21.31 -31.83
C GLU A 145 2.04 -21.04 -31.58
N ARG A 146 2.44 -20.93 -30.31
CA ARG A 146 3.84 -20.72 -29.92
C ARG A 146 4.74 -21.90 -30.29
N ILE A 147 4.26 -23.13 -30.10
CA ILE A 147 4.99 -24.35 -30.48
C ILE A 147 5.14 -24.42 -32.01
N GLN A 148 4.09 -24.12 -32.77
CA GLN A 148 4.16 -24.09 -34.24
C GLN A 148 5.17 -23.06 -34.74
N LYS A 149 5.18 -21.86 -34.16
CA LYS A 149 6.12 -20.80 -34.53
C LYS A 149 7.58 -21.19 -34.26
N LEU A 150 7.87 -21.71 -33.07
CA LEU A 150 9.22 -22.14 -32.69
C LEU A 150 9.71 -23.35 -33.49
N ALA A 151 8.82 -24.30 -33.80
CA ALA A 151 9.13 -25.44 -34.63
C ALA A 151 9.48 -25.01 -36.07
N GLY A 152 8.77 -24.02 -36.62
CA GLY A 152 9.10 -23.41 -37.91
C GLY A 152 10.46 -22.72 -37.92
N GLU A 153 10.81 -21.97 -36.87
CA GLU A 153 12.13 -21.32 -36.73
C GLU A 153 13.28 -22.32 -36.62
N LEU A 154 13.04 -23.50 -36.03
CA LEU A 154 14.04 -24.56 -35.85
C LEU A 154 14.06 -25.60 -36.97
N GLY A 155 13.18 -25.47 -37.98
CA GLY A 155 13.06 -26.43 -39.08
C GLY A 155 12.56 -27.81 -38.66
N LEU A 156 11.85 -27.90 -37.52
CA LEU A 156 11.26 -29.11 -36.98
C LEU A 156 9.80 -29.22 -37.41
N ASP A 157 9.34 -30.44 -37.67
CA ASP A 157 7.95 -30.70 -38.01
C ASP A 157 7.04 -30.58 -36.78
N ALA A 158 6.30 -29.47 -36.70
CA ALA A 158 5.41 -29.14 -35.59
C ALA A 158 4.32 -30.20 -35.35
N THR A 159 3.90 -30.91 -36.38
CA THR A 159 2.84 -31.94 -36.27
C THR A 159 3.28 -33.15 -35.47
N LYS A 160 4.57 -33.49 -35.52
CA LYS A 160 5.16 -34.57 -34.70
C LYS A 160 5.32 -34.18 -33.23
N LEU A 161 5.51 -32.90 -32.94
CA LEU A 161 5.68 -32.38 -31.57
C LEU A 161 4.33 -32.18 -30.86
N LEU A 162 3.30 -31.78 -31.59
CA LEU A 162 1.95 -31.56 -31.07
C LEU A 162 1.06 -32.81 -31.12
N GLY A 163 1.46 -33.83 -31.89
CA GLY A 163 0.67 -35.06 -32.08
C GLY A 163 -0.72 -34.77 -32.66
N ASN A 164 -1.72 -35.55 -32.22
CA ASN A 164 -3.12 -35.42 -32.66
C ASN A 164 -3.84 -34.13 -32.20
N ARG A 165 -3.14 -33.22 -31.50
CA ARG A 165 -3.71 -31.95 -31.02
C ARG A 165 -3.53 -30.78 -32.00
N ALA A 166 -2.78 -30.97 -33.09
CA ALA A 166 -2.54 -29.93 -34.09
C ALA A 166 -3.60 -29.86 -35.20
N ALA A 167 -4.44 -30.88 -35.35
CA ALA A 167 -5.54 -30.86 -36.31
C ALA A 167 -6.86 -30.58 -35.58
N PRO A 168 -7.78 -29.78 -36.16
CA PRO A 168 -9.16 -29.79 -35.69
C PRO A 168 -9.65 -31.23 -35.79
N VAL A 169 -9.95 -31.84 -34.65
CA VAL A 169 -10.57 -33.16 -34.61
C VAL A 169 -11.89 -33.01 -35.35
N GLU A 170 -12.04 -33.67 -36.51
CA GLU A 170 -13.35 -33.82 -37.14
C GLU A 170 -14.26 -34.46 -36.08
N THR A 171 -15.23 -33.68 -35.60
CA THR A 171 -16.29 -34.20 -34.74
C THR A 171 -16.98 -35.31 -35.51
N ILE A 172 -16.79 -36.55 -35.07
CA ILE A 172 -17.55 -37.68 -35.59
C ILE A 172 -18.95 -37.51 -35.03
N ASP A 173 -19.89 -37.07 -35.86
CA ASP A 173 -21.31 -37.03 -35.54
C ASP A 173 -21.79 -38.49 -35.49
N ALA A 174 -21.89 -39.03 -34.28
CA ALA A 174 -22.45 -40.34 -34.06
C ALA A 174 -23.98 -40.21 -33.98
N GLU A 175 -24.70 -40.77 -34.94
CA GLU A 175 -26.15 -40.95 -34.81
C GLU A 175 -26.43 -41.99 -33.72
N PHE A 176 -27.02 -41.54 -32.61
CA PHE A 176 -27.50 -42.41 -31.56
C PHE A 176 -28.87 -42.95 -31.93
N THR A 177 -29.02 -44.27 -31.96
CA THR A 177 -30.34 -44.92 -32.01
C THR A 177 -30.71 -45.29 -30.59
N GLU A 178 -31.83 -44.76 -30.10
CA GLU A 178 -32.39 -45.17 -28.81
C GLU A 178 -32.75 -46.65 -28.89
N VAL A 179 -32.05 -47.46 -28.09
CA VAL A 179 -32.51 -48.81 -27.77
C VAL A 179 -33.65 -48.63 -26.79
N SER A 180 -34.89 -48.77 -27.27
CA SER A 180 -36.04 -48.91 -26.41
C SER A 180 -35.76 -50.07 -25.45
N ALA A 181 -35.77 -49.78 -24.16
CA ALA A 181 -35.83 -50.81 -23.14
C ALA A 181 -37.15 -51.54 -23.37
N ASP A 182 -37.11 -52.65 -24.10
CA ASP A 182 -38.17 -53.64 -23.99
C ASP A 182 -38.19 -54.05 -22.52
N ASP A 183 -39.26 -53.60 -21.87
CA ASP A 183 -39.77 -54.08 -20.61
C ASP A 183 -39.71 -55.60 -20.58
N ASP A 184 -38.76 -56.20 -19.85
CA ASP A 184 -38.87 -57.57 -19.29
C ASP A 184 -37.68 -58.00 -18.40
N LEU A 185 -37.15 -57.11 -17.54
CA LEU A 185 -36.12 -57.50 -16.56
C LEU A 185 -36.45 -57.18 -15.09
N PHE A 186 -37.69 -56.78 -14.80
CA PHE A 186 -38.18 -56.76 -13.42
C PHE A 186 -39.47 -57.58 -13.29
N ALA A 187 -39.34 -58.90 -13.43
CA ALA A 187 -40.31 -59.78 -12.80
C ALA A 187 -40.22 -59.58 -11.28
N PRO A 188 -41.33 -59.21 -10.59
CA PRO A 188 -41.33 -59.13 -9.15
C PRO A 188 -41.07 -60.52 -8.58
N ILE A 189 -40.14 -60.60 -7.64
CA ILE A 189 -39.90 -61.80 -6.84
C ILE A 189 -41.18 -62.01 -6.03
N THR A 190 -42.04 -62.94 -6.46
CA THR A 190 -43.18 -63.38 -5.67
C THR A 190 -42.64 -64.07 -4.43
N GLU A 191 -42.80 -63.45 -3.27
CA GLU A 191 -42.55 -64.08 -1.97
C GLU A 191 -43.36 -65.37 -1.90
N GLY A 192 -42.63 -66.49 -1.78
CA GLY A 192 -43.21 -67.81 -1.56
C GLY A 192 -43.90 -67.87 -0.20
N GLU A 193 -45.14 -68.33 -0.24
CA GLU A 193 -45.73 -69.33 0.64
C GLU A 193 -45.09 -69.49 2.04
N ALA A 194 -45.62 -68.77 3.02
CA ALA A 194 -45.64 -69.24 4.40
C ALA A 194 -46.94 -70.05 4.61
N HIS A 195 -46.91 -71.30 4.17
CA HIS A 195 -47.83 -72.32 4.65
C HIS A 195 -47.42 -72.71 6.09
N ASP A 196 -48.34 -72.44 7.02
CA ASP A 196 -48.99 -73.48 7.82
C ASP A 196 -48.44 -73.85 9.22
N GLN A 197 -49.44 -74.13 10.06
CA GLN A 197 -49.46 -75.01 11.24
C GLN A 197 -49.09 -74.46 12.63
N SER A 198 -50.18 -74.29 13.40
CA SER A 198 -50.43 -74.76 14.78
C SER A 198 -50.60 -73.68 15.85
#